data_AF-A0A6V7S2X4-F1
#
_entry.id   AF-A0A6V7S2X4-F1
#
_cell.length_a   1.000
_cell.length_b   1.000
_cell.length_c   1.000
_cell.angle_alpha   90.00
_cell.angle_beta   90.00
_cell.angle_gamma   90.00
#
_symmetry.space_group_name_H-M   'P 1'
#
loop_
_entity.id
_entity.type
_entity.pdbx_description
1 polymer ?
#
loop_
_entity_poly.entity_id
_entity_poly.type
_entity_poly.pdbx_seq_one_letter_code
_entity_poly.pdbx_strand_id
1 'polypeptide(L)'
;MNRGYIKTVFFVLSLVVCAINTTLASQPAPKAANKVKTNEQKKAAADAKREEYKRMLCKDPEESQLAMDHANGYATLLLKIAENMDDFTLGHKYGEYCESYSKKLEHAEIERFHGTIKGHYMYSSTVNNIWDYADSQKLDFKFIIGNATRIYNPNLVMFEKVRSDEMSSHYKKKYAIGAKVQISDDVTVILCPTLAIKYELDIHGNINTKEMLENAKKINHDGVNLDEALSNLNSNMSGIIIKKADNDMINITYINFFLNYDRNIDYYNELKQGAYMAKSILHIAFRGGQNKSKHTSIRSLLNL
;
A
#
# COMPACT_ATOMS: atom_id res chain seq x y z
N MET A 1 -29.28 37.31 -5.53
CA MET A 1 -29.46 36.32 -4.42
C MET A 1 -29.97 35.04 -5.07
N ASN A 2 -29.19 33.99 -5.23
CA ASN A 2 -28.86 33.07 -4.13
C ASN A 2 -27.48 32.43 -4.37
N ARG A 3 -26.55 32.60 -3.41
CA ARG A 3 -25.24 31.93 -3.38
C ARG A 3 -25.46 30.53 -2.79
N GLY A 4 -25.50 29.52 -3.65
CA GLY A 4 -25.63 28.13 -3.25
C GLY A 4 -24.30 27.55 -2.79
N TYR A 5 -24.05 27.66 -1.49
CA TYR A 5 -23.21 26.79 -0.64
C TYR A 5 -22.44 25.65 -1.36
N ILE A 6 -21.16 25.90 -1.65
CA ILE A 6 -20.17 24.83 -1.75
C ILE A 6 -19.91 24.36 -0.32
N LYS A 7 -20.41 23.17 0.03
CA LYS A 7 -19.99 22.47 1.26
C LYS A 7 -18.57 21.95 1.03
N THR A 8 -17.58 22.72 1.42
CA THR A 8 -16.20 22.22 1.56
C THR A 8 -16.19 21.21 2.70
N VAL A 9 -16.17 19.93 2.38
CA VAL A 9 -15.98 18.86 3.36
C VAL A 9 -14.49 18.81 3.70
N PHE A 10 -14.11 19.33 4.86
CA PHE A 10 -12.79 19.14 5.44
C PHE A 10 -12.64 17.66 5.85
N PHE A 11 -11.92 16.86 5.07
CA PHE A 11 -11.49 15.53 5.49
C PHE A 11 -10.30 15.68 6.45
N VAL A 12 -10.56 15.56 7.75
CA VAL A 12 -9.49 15.41 8.76
C VAL A 12 -9.02 13.96 8.73
N LEU A 13 -7.95 13.70 7.99
CA LEU A 13 -7.27 12.41 7.96
C LEU A 13 -6.56 12.18 9.30
N SER A 14 -7.21 11.44 10.20
CA SER A 14 -6.65 11.13 11.52
C SER A 14 -5.75 9.90 11.44
N LEU A 15 -4.43 10.12 11.34
CA LEU A 15 -3.45 9.10 11.71
C LEU A 15 -3.33 9.12 13.25
N VAL A 16 -4.19 8.36 13.93
CA VAL A 16 -4.10 8.20 15.39
C VAL A 16 -2.76 7.54 15.74
N VAL A 17 -2.00 8.18 16.64
CA VAL A 17 -0.79 7.63 17.24
C VAL A 17 -1.18 6.47 18.15
N CYS A 18 -1.13 5.23 17.63
CA CYS A 18 -1.38 4.05 18.45
C CYS A 18 -0.14 3.71 19.29
N ALA A 19 -0.27 3.81 20.62
CA ALA A 19 0.67 3.20 21.56
C ALA A 19 0.63 1.67 21.41
N ILE A 20 1.79 1.04 21.24
CA ILE A 20 1.93 -0.40 21.06
C ILE A 20 1.81 -1.07 22.44
N ASN A 21 0.68 -1.72 22.72
CA ASN A 21 0.56 -2.68 23.81
C ASN A 21 0.30 -4.08 23.22
N THR A 22 1.35 -4.87 23.05
CA THR A 22 1.27 -6.31 22.74
C THR A 22 1.23 -7.10 24.06
N THR A 23 0.04 -7.46 24.52
CA THR A 23 -0.14 -8.43 25.62
C THR A 23 -0.30 -9.83 25.04
N LEU A 24 0.72 -10.67 25.17
CA LEU A 24 0.64 -12.09 24.84
C LEU A 24 0.16 -12.88 26.06
N ALA A 25 -1.05 -13.43 26.01
CA ALA A 25 -1.53 -14.38 27.00
C ALA A 25 -0.84 -15.74 26.79
N SER A 26 -0.19 -16.26 27.84
CA SER A 26 0.42 -17.59 27.86
C SER A 26 -0.23 -18.41 28.97
N GLN A 27 -0.78 -19.58 28.63
CA GLN A 27 -1.06 -20.65 29.60
C GLN A 27 -0.16 -21.86 29.32
N PRO A 28 0.35 -22.57 30.35
CA PRO A 28 1.49 -23.48 30.19
C PRO A 28 1.13 -24.97 30.29
N ALA A 29 1.89 -25.83 29.57
CA ALA A 29 2.26 -27.19 30.01
C ALA A 29 3.36 -27.81 29.10
N PRO A 30 4.16 -28.79 29.58
CA PRO A 30 5.62 -28.77 29.39
C PRO A 30 6.16 -29.88 28.48
N LYS A 31 7.27 -29.59 27.78
CA LYS A 31 8.38 -30.55 27.48
C LYS A 31 9.67 -29.75 27.30
N ALA A 32 10.59 -29.91 28.26
CA ALA A 32 11.79 -29.09 28.47
C ALA A 32 13.05 -29.79 27.94
N ALA A 33 13.80 -29.06 27.10
CA ALA A 33 15.25 -29.15 26.82
C ALA A 33 15.53 -28.55 25.43
N ASN A 34 14.87 -29.07 24.38
CA ASN A 34 15.06 -28.57 23.00
C ASN A 34 14.28 -27.27 22.69
N LYS A 35 13.22 -26.95 23.44
CA LYS A 35 12.46 -25.69 23.27
C LYS A 35 13.19 -24.43 23.76
N VAL A 36 14.12 -24.57 24.70
CA VAL A 36 14.76 -23.42 25.37
C VAL A 36 15.70 -22.69 24.40
N LYS A 37 16.57 -23.44 23.69
CA LYS A 37 17.47 -22.89 22.66
C LYS A 37 16.71 -22.17 21.54
N THR A 38 15.55 -22.70 21.14
CA THR A 38 14.71 -22.08 20.10
C THR A 38 13.99 -20.83 20.58
N ASN A 39 13.59 -20.77 21.86
CA ASN A 39 12.92 -19.59 22.43
C ASN A 39 13.88 -18.42 22.67
N GLU A 40 15.12 -18.69 23.10
CA GLU A 40 16.15 -17.66 23.27
C GLU A 40 16.56 -17.05 21.93
N GLN A 41 16.74 -17.88 20.89
CA GLN A 41 17.03 -17.41 19.53
C GLN A 41 15.89 -16.55 18.97
N LYS A 42 14.63 -16.97 19.16
CA LYS A 42 13.46 -16.17 18.76
C LYS A 42 13.37 -14.85 19.50
N LYS A 43 13.68 -14.85 20.80
CA LYS A 43 13.71 -13.63 21.62
C LYS A 43 14.81 -12.69 21.16
N ALA A 44 16.03 -13.19 20.94
CA ALA A 44 17.15 -12.41 20.43
C ALA A 44 16.85 -11.80 19.04
N ALA A 45 16.22 -12.56 18.14
CA ALA A 45 15.80 -12.06 16.83
C ALA A 45 14.71 -10.97 16.95
N ALA A 46 13.76 -11.13 17.87
CA ALA A 46 12.74 -10.13 18.14
C ALA A 46 13.34 -8.85 18.74
N ASP A 47 14.29 -8.97 19.67
CA ASP A 47 15.00 -7.84 20.28
C ASP A 47 15.86 -7.11 19.24
N ALA A 48 16.59 -7.83 18.39
CA ALA A 48 17.36 -7.23 17.29
C ALA A 48 16.47 -6.44 16.33
N LYS A 49 15.33 -7.01 15.93
CA LYS A 49 14.33 -6.32 15.11
C LYS A 49 13.78 -5.08 15.81
N ARG A 50 13.50 -5.14 17.11
CA ARG A 50 13.05 -3.98 17.89
C ARG A 50 14.07 -2.85 17.89
N GLU A 51 15.35 -3.17 18.05
CA GLU A 51 16.42 -2.16 18.01
C GLU A 51 16.61 -1.57 16.61
N GLU A 52 16.47 -2.38 15.56
CA GLU A 52 16.45 -1.91 14.18
C GLU A 52 15.30 -0.93 13.93
N TYR A 53 14.08 -1.27 14.38
CA TYR A 53 12.92 -0.38 14.31
C TYR A 53 13.16 0.95 15.02
N LYS A 54 13.75 0.92 16.22
CA LYS A 54 14.08 2.14 16.97
C LYS A 54 15.07 3.04 16.23
N ARG A 55 16.01 2.47 15.46
CA ARG A 55 16.97 3.23 14.65
C ARG A 55 16.32 3.88 13.44
N MET A 56 15.28 3.27 12.88
CA MET A 56 14.52 3.81 11.74
C MET A 56 13.51 4.88 12.13
N LEU A 57 13.16 5.03 13.42
CA LEU A 57 12.18 6.02 13.87
C LEU A 57 12.64 7.44 13.53
N CYS A 58 11.80 8.17 12.81
CA CYS A 58 11.96 9.60 12.60
C CYS A 58 11.72 10.33 13.93
N LYS A 59 12.59 11.29 14.24
CA LYS A 59 12.47 12.16 15.41
C LYS A 59 12.14 13.60 15.04
N ASP A 60 12.15 13.92 13.74
CA ASP A 60 11.82 15.25 13.24
C ASP A 60 10.29 15.32 13.00
N PRO A 61 9.56 16.14 13.77
CA PRO A 61 8.12 16.29 13.59
C PRO A 61 7.76 16.99 12.28
N GLU A 62 8.59 17.91 11.78
CA GLU A 62 8.35 18.61 10.51
C GLU A 62 8.48 17.66 9.34
N GLU A 63 9.51 16.81 9.36
CA GLU A 63 9.66 15.74 8.36
C GLU A 63 8.48 14.77 8.37
N SER A 64 8.00 14.40 9.56
CA SER A 64 6.85 13.52 9.73
C SER A 64 5.56 14.16 9.19
N GLN A 65 5.38 15.46 9.39
CA GLN A 65 4.26 16.22 8.85
C GLN A 65 4.30 16.25 7.32
N LEU A 66 5.46 16.51 6.72
CA LEU A 66 5.62 16.52 5.27
C LEU A 66 5.29 15.15 4.66
N ALA A 67 5.79 14.06 5.25
CA ALA A 67 5.47 12.71 4.80
C ALA A 67 3.97 12.40 4.90
N MET A 68 3.31 12.91 5.95
CA MET A 68 1.86 12.76 6.14
C MET A 68 1.06 13.53 5.10
N ASP A 69 1.44 14.78 4.80
CA ASP A 69 0.78 15.61 3.78
C ASP A 69 0.86 14.95 2.40
N HIS A 70 2.02 14.40 2.04
CA HIS A 70 2.18 13.62 0.82
C HIS A 70 1.26 12.41 0.81
N ALA A 71 1.31 11.56 1.84
CA ALA A 71 0.48 10.35 1.91
C ALA A 71 -1.03 10.65 1.80
N ASN A 72 -1.48 11.73 2.46
CA ASN A 72 -2.86 12.20 2.43
C ASN A 72 -3.29 12.71 1.06
N GLY A 73 -2.42 13.45 0.35
CA GLY A 73 -2.67 13.88 -1.02
C GLY A 73 -2.85 12.69 -1.97
N TYR A 74 -1.97 11.68 -1.89
CA TYR A 74 -2.05 10.48 -2.72
C TYR A 74 -3.28 9.63 -2.37
N ALA A 75 -3.60 9.47 -1.09
CA ALA A 75 -4.81 8.77 -0.65
C ALA A 75 -6.09 9.44 -1.19
N THR A 76 -6.13 10.77 -1.19
CA THR A 76 -7.24 11.55 -1.77
C THR A 76 -7.36 11.30 -3.27
N LEU A 77 -6.25 11.28 -4.01
CA LEU A 77 -6.25 10.99 -5.44
C LEU A 77 -6.75 9.57 -5.73
N LEU A 78 -6.27 8.57 -4.97
CA LEU A 78 -6.73 7.18 -5.08
C LEU A 78 -8.24 7.04 -4.83
N LEU A 79 -8.79 7.74 -3.84
CA LEU A 79 -10.24 7.75 -3.59
C LEU A 79 -11.02 8.34 -4.76
N LYS A 80 -10.56 9.46 -5.33
CA LYS A 80 -11.20 10.08 -6.50
C LYS A 80 -11.22 9.14 -7.71
N ILE A 81 -10.13 8.42 -7.97
CA ILE A 81 -10.08 7.39 -9.02
C ILE A 81 -11.00 6.22 -8.66
N ALA A 82 -11.08 5.85 -7.38
CA ALA A 82 -11.93 4.73 -6.94
C ALA A 82 -13.43 5.01 -7.13
N GLU A 83 -13.83 6.27 -6.94
CA GLU A 83 -15.22 6.75 -7.05
C GLU A 83 -15.64 7.06 -8.50
N ASN A 84 -14.70 7.37 -9.38
CA ASN A 84 -14.96 7.66 -10.78
C ASN A 84 -14.64 6.45 -11.68
N MET A 85 -15.68 5.83 -12.22
CA MET A 85 -15.58 4.70 -13.15
C MET A 85 -15.76 5.11 -14.63
N ASP A 86 -15.86 6.41 -14.91
CA ASP A 86 -16.02 6.90 -16.28
C ASP A 86 -14.80 6.52 -17.13
N ASP A 87 -15.07 6.13 -18.37
CA ASP A 87 -14.08 5.67 -19.36
C ASP A 87 -13.27 4.42 -18.98
N PHE A 88 -13.57 3.76 -17.85
CA PHE A 88 -13.01 2.45 -17.56
C PHE A 88 -13.65 1.38 -18.43
N THR A 89 -12.81 0.59 -19.09
CA THR A 89 -13.23 -0.59 -19.85
C THR A 89 -13.07 -1.83 -18.97
N LEU A 90 -14.10 -2.68 -18.93
CA LEU A 90 -14.03 -3.99 -18.28
C LEU A 90 -13.00 -4.86 -19.01
N GLY A 91 -12.00 -5.36 -18.28
CA GLY A 91 -11.00 -6.29 -18.78
C GLY A 91 -11.48 -7.73 -18.64
N HIS A 92 -11.64 -8.21 -17.40
CA HIS A 92 -11.97 -9.61 -17.13
C HIS A 92 -12.79 -9.77 -15.84
N LYS A 93 -13.70 -10.75 -15.83
CA LYS A 93 -14.44 -11.17 -14.64
C LYS A 93 -13.90 -12.51 -14.12
N TYR A 94 -13.47 -12.53 -12.86
CA TYR A 94 -12.92 -13.71 -12.21
C TYR A 94 -13.97 -14.30 -11.27
N GLY A 95 -14.92 -15.05 -11.85
CA GLY A 95 -16.08 -15.54 -11.13
C GLY A 95 -17.00 -14.39 -10.69
N GLU A 96 -17.67 -14.56 -9.56
CA GLU A 96 -18.65 -13.60 -9.04
C GLU A 96 -18.04 -12.48 -8.17
N TYR A 97 -16.79 -12.65 -7.73
CA TYR A 97 -16.25 -11.83 -6.64
C TYR A 97 -15.17 -10.84 -7.08
N CYS A 98 -14.60 -10.98 -8.28
CA CYS A 98 -13.49 -10.14 -8.70
C CYS A 98 -13.59 -9.71 -10.16
N GLU A 99 -13.22 -8.47 -10.46
CA GLU A 99 -13.29 -7.87 -11.80
C GLU A 99 -12.08 -6.96 -12.02
N SER A 100 -11.53 -6.95 -13.23
CA SER A 100 -10.47 -6.03 -13.65
C SER A 100 -10.98 -5.01 -14.65
N TYR A 101 -10.45 -3.80 -14.59
CA TYR A 101 -10.75 -2.71 -15.49
C TYR A 101 -9.47 -1.98 -15.87
N SER A 102 -9.49 -1.29 -17.01
CA SER A 102 -8.45 -0.33 -17.35
C SER A 102 -9.02 0.94 -17.96
N LYS A 103 -8.30 2.05 -17.74
CA LYS A 103 -8.54 3.34 -18.39
C LYS A 103 -7.23 3.80 -18.99
N LYS A 104 -7.26 4.16 -20.28
CA LYS A 104 -6.09 4.72 -20.98
C LYS A 104 -6.16 6.24 -20.98
N LEU A 105 -5.04 6.86 -20.67
CA LEU A 105 -4.79 8.29 -20.84
C LEU A 105 -3.76 8.46 -21.96
N GLU A 106 -3.53 9.69 -22.42
CA GLU A 106 -2.58 9.97 -23.52
C GLU A 106 -1.18 9.41 -23.25
N HIS A 107 -0.69 9.54 -22.01
CA HIS A 107 0.67 9.17 -21.61
C HIS A 107 0.74 8.26 -20.38
N ALA A 108 -0.38 7.66 -20.00
CA ALA A 108 -0.48 6.80 -18.84
C ALA A 108 -1.62 5.79 -18.97
N GLU A 109 -1.61 4.79 -18.10
CA GLU A 109 -2.70 3.84 -17.96
C GLU A 109 -3.03 3.66 -16.49
N ILE A 110 -4.33 3.47 -16.22
CA ILE A 110 -4.84 3.11 -14.91
C ILE A 110 -5.38 1.70 -15.01
N GLU A 111 -4.78 0.78 -14.27
CA GLU A 111 -5.37 -0.53 -14.01
C GLU A 111 -6.12 -0.49 -12.68
N ARG A 112 -7.30 -1.09 -12.67
CA ARG A 112 -8.12 -1.26 -11.48
C ARG A 112 -8.45 -2.74 -11.31
N PHE A 113 -8.24 -3.27 -10.11
CA PHE A 113 -8.68 -4.61 -9.75
C PHE A 113 -9.61 -4.53 -8.55
N HIS A 114 -10.83 -5.02 -8.72
CA HIS A 114 -11.85 -5.02 -7.69
C HIS A 114 -12.07 -6.46 -7.20
N GLY A 115 -12.19 -6.63 -5.88
CA GLY A 115 -12.51 -7.89 -5.22
C GLY A 115 -13.48 -7.69 -4.07
N THR A 116 -14.36 -8.67 -3.86
CA THR A 116 -15.34 -8.68 -2.77
C THR A 116 -15.09 -9.85 -1.82
N ILE A 117 -15.17 -9.60 -0.52
CA ILE A 117 -15.05 -10.59 0.56
C ILE A 117 -16.33 -10.58 1.39
N LYS A 118 -16.78 -11.75 1.84
CA LYS A 118 -17.93 -11.88 2.75
C LYS A 118 -17.52 -11.61 4.19
N GLY A 119 -18.34 -10.81 4.87
CA GLY A 119 -18.32 -10.54 6.30
C GLY A 119 -17.52 -9.31 6.69
N HIS A 120 -18.18 -8.29 7.24
CA HIS A 120 -17.55 -7.12 7.86
C HIS A 120 -16.60 -7.50 8.99
N TYR A 121 -16.81 -8.66 9.63
CA TYR A 121 -15.90 -9.21 10.64
C TYR A 121 -14.47 -9.47 10.11
N MET A 122 -14.30 -9.60 8.79
CA MET A 122 -13.00 -9.74 8.13
C MET A 122 -12.30 -8.40 7.89
N TYR A 123 -12.91 -7.25 8.21
CA TYR A 123 -12.41 -5.93 7.81
C TYR A 123 -11.04 -5.64 8.44
N SER A 124 -10.95 -5.69 9.77
CA SER A 124 -9.70 -5.41 10.49
C SER A 124 -8.60 -6.40 10.15
N SER A 125 -8.94 -7.69 9.97
CA SER A 125 -7.95 -8.70 9.59
C SER A 125 -7.45 -8.49 8.17
N THR A 126 -8.33 -8.12 7.23
CA THR A 126 -7.97 -7.76 5.85
C THR A 126 -7.03 -6.56 5.82
N VAL A 127 -7.37 -5.47 6.51
CA VAL A 127 -6.53 -4.26 6.60
C VAL A 127 -5.13 -4.62 7.15
N ASN A 128 -5.05 -5.38 8.24
CA ASN A 128 -3.78 -5.75 8.86
C ASN A 128 -2.96 -6.72 8.00
N ASN A 129 -3.62 -7.66 7.31
CA ASN A 129 -2.94 -8.60 6.41
C ASN A 129 -2.32 -7.91 5.18
N ILE A 130 -2.92 -6.80 4.75
CA ILE A 130 -2.42 -6.00 3.62
C ILE A 130 -1.34 -5.03 4.11
N TRP A 131 -1.57 -4.27 5.19
CA TRP A 131 -0.57 -3.37 5.78
C TRP A 131 0.40 -4.13 6.70
N ASP A 132 1.15 -5.06 6.12
CA ASP A 132 2.08 -5.93 6.82
C ASP A 132 3.52 -5.69 6.34
N TYR A 133 3.96 -4.43 6.42
CA TYR A 133 5.32 -4.05 6.03
C TYR A 133 6.38 -4.63 6.96
N ALA A 134 5.98 -4.97 8.18
CA ALA A 134 6.84 -5.43 9.24
C ALA A 134 7.17 -6.92 9.14
N ASP A 135 6.31 -7.74 8.54
CA ASP A 135 6.57 -9.17 8.39
C ASP A 135 7.47 -9.45 7.17
N SER A 136 8.74 -9.70 7.45
CA SER A 136 9.73 -10.12 6.46
C SER A 136 9.65 -11.61 6.12
N GLN A 137 8.93 -12.42 6.91
CA GLN A 137 8.84 -13.89 6.73
C GLN A 137 7.67 -14.30 5.83
N LYS A 138 6.77 -13.37 5.50
CA LYS A 138 5.67 -13.59 4.58
C LYS A 138 6.19 -13.68 3.14
N LEU A 139 6.35 -14.91 2.64
CA LEU A 139 6.84 -15.20 1.30
C LEU A 139 5.75 -15.09 0.22
N ASP A 140 4.50 -15.41 0.56
CA ASP A 140 3.36 -15.37 -0.37
C ASP A 140 2.36 -14.26 -0.02
N PHE A 141 1.82 -13.62 -1.05
CA PHE A 141 0.78 -12.57 -0.96
C PHE A 141 1.20 -11.37 -0.09
N LYS A 142 2.44 -10.91 -0.28
CA LYS A 142 2.97 -9.72 0.38
C LYS A 142 2.58 -8.47 -0.40
N PHE A 143 1.71 -7.66 0.18
CA PHE A 143 1.19 -6.45 -0.48
C PHE A 143 2.16 -5.27 -0.45
N ILE A 144 2.93 -5.13 0.65
CA ILE A 144 3.89 -4.04 0.80
C ILE A 144 5.28 -4.52 0.41
N ILE A 145 5.76 -4.09 -0.76
CA ILE A 145 7.05 -4.49 -1.31
C ILE A 145 8.05 -3.33 -1.16
N GLY A 146 9.12 -3.57 -0.40
CA GLY A 146 10.21 -2.61 -0.18
C GLY A 146 10.89 -2.86 1.15
N ASN A 147 12.07 -2.27 1.33
CA ASN A 147 12.78 -2.30 2.61
C ASN A 147 12.44 -1.03 3.38
N ALA A 148 11.82 -1.15 4.56
CA ALA A 148 11.56 0.00 5.41
C ALA A 148 12.91 0.64 5.81
N THR A 149 13.04 1.95 5.61
CA THR A 149 14.27 2.70 5.95
C THR A 149 14.00 3.84 6.93
N ARG A 150 12.77 4.35 6.97
CA ARG A 150 12.38 5.40 7.91
C ARG A 150 10.92 5.24 8.35
N ILE A 151 10.66 5.26 9.65
CA ILE A 151 9.34 5.08 10.25
C ILE A 151 8.91 6.40 10.86
N TYR A 152 7.91 7.06 10.29
CA TYR A 152 7.33 8.28 10.86
C TYR A 152 6.32 7.92 11.95
N ASN A 153 5.50 6.91 11.69
CA ASN A 153 4.63 6.25 12.65
C ASN A 153 4.26 4.83 12.14
N PRO A 154 3.58 3.97 12.93
CA PRO A 154 3.23 2.61 12.50
C PRO A 154 2.36 2.50 11.24
N ASN A 155 1.78 3.61 10.79
CA ASN A 155 0.90 3.71 9.63
C ASN A 155 1.54 4.52 8.48
N LEU A 156 2.79 4.98 8.62
CA LEU A 156 3.46 5.83 7.64
C LEU A 156 4.96 5.57 7.63
N VAL A 157 5.44 4.99 6.52
CA VAL A 157 6.80 4.44 6.41
C VAL A 157 7.39 4.78 5.05
N MET A 158 8.67 5.16 5.06
CA MET A 158 9.48 5.28 3.86
C MET A 158 10.18 3.95 3.56
N PHE A 159 10.14 3.58 2.30
CA PHE A 159 10.74 2.36 1.78
C PHE A 159 11.84 2.68 0.78
N GLU A 160 12.97 2.00 0.91
CA GLU A 160 13.97 1.90 -0.14
C GLU A 160 13.59 0.77 -1.11
N LYS A 161 13.61 1.09 -2.40
CA LYS A 161 13.51 0.17 -3.52
C LYS A 161 14.83 0.22 -4.30
N VAL A 162 15.52 -0.91 -4.41
CA VAL A 162 16.73 -1.02 -5.24
C VAL A 162 16.30 -1.29 -6.68
N ARG A 163 16.77 -0.49 -7.63
CA ARG A 163 16.72 -0.83 -9.05
C ARG A 163 18.01 -1.56 -9.43
N SER A 164 17.90 -2.76 -10.00
CA SER A 164 18.95 -3.33 -10.82
C SER A 164 18.90 -2.64 -12.19
N ASP A 165 19.86 -1.76 -12.47
CA ASP A 165 20.14 -1.40 -13.84
C ASP A 165 21.05 -2.49 -14.41
N GLU A 166 20.58 -3.25 -15.40
CA GLU A 166 21.38 -4.30 -16.03
C GLU A 166 22.58 -3.73 -16.82
N MET A 167 22.58 -2.42 -17.11
CA MET A 167 23.58 -1.76 -17.96
C MET A 167 24.53 -0.82 -17.21
N SER A 168 24.32 -0.55 -15.92
CA SER A 168 25.26 0.24 -15.11
C SER A 168 25.52 -0.39 -13.75
N SER A 169 26.78 -0.36 -13.32
CA SER A 169 27.23 -0.83 -12.00
C SER A 169 26.71 0.01 -10.82
N HIS A 170 25.87 1.02 -11.08
CA HIS A 170 25.36 1.94 -10.08
C HIS A 170 23.90 1.59 -9.76
N TYR A 171 23.69 0.83 -8.68
CA TYR A 171 22.36 0.63 -8.09
C TYR A 171 21.76 1.98 -7.71
N LYS A 172 20.82 2.49 -8.51
CA LYS A 172 20.06 3.69 -8.13
C LYS A 172 18.98 3.28 -7.13
N LYS A 173 19.13 3.72 -5.89
CA LYS A 173 18.08 3.60 -4.88
C LYS A 173 16.87 4.44 -5.32
N LYS A 174 15.66 4.01 -5.04
CA LYS A 174 14.44 4.81 -5.14
C LYS A 174 13.78 4.80 -3.77
N TYR A 175 13.20 5.91 -3.35
CA TYR A 175 12.45 5.99 -2.10
C TYR A 175 10.98 6.19 -2.40
N ALA A 176 10.13 5.52 -1.64
CA ALA A 176 8.69 5.63 -1.77
C ALA A 176 8.04 5.64 -0.38
N ILE A 177 6.95 6.38 -0.25
CA ILE A 177 6.14 6.35 0.97
C ILE A 177 5.08 5.27 0.81
N GLY A 178 4.93 4.42 1.82
CA GLY A 178 3.74 3.61 2.02
C GLY A 178 3.00 4.12 3.26
N ALA A 179 1.67 4.03 3.23
CA ALA A 179 0.85 4.48 4.34
C ALA A 179 -0.43 3.66 4.48
N LYS A 180 -0.92 3.54 5.71
CA LYS A 180 -2.28 3.08 6.03
C LYS A 180 -3.07 4.27 6.58
N VAL A 181 -3.99 4.76 5.77
CA VAL A 181 -4.76 5.98 6.02
C VAL A 181 -6.20 5.58 6.33
N GLN A 182 -6.63 5.79 7.56
CA GLN A 182 -8.01 5.56 7.97
C GLN A 182 -8.86 6.78 7.60
N ILE A 183 -9.83 6.58 6.71
CA ILE A 183 -10.75 7.64 6.24
C ILE A 183 -11.99 7.68 7.15
N SER A 184 -12.49 6.52 7.53
CA SER A 184 -13.58 6.32 8.49
C SER A 184 -13.47 4.93 9.12
N ASP A 185 -14.41 4.55 9.98
CA ASP A 185 -14.50 3.19 10.53
C ASP A 185 -14.79 2.12 9.45
N ASP A 186 -15.23 2.55 8.27
CA ASP A 186 -15.63 1.68 7.17
C ASP A 186 -14.70 1.77 5.97
N VAL A 187 -13.83 2.78 5.89
CA VAL A 187 -12.96 3.03 4.74
C VAL A 187 -11.52 3.23 5.18
N THR A 188 -10.64 2.40 4.64
CA THR A 188 -9.18 2.49 4.81
C THR A 188 -8.52 2.52 3.44
N VAL A 189 -7.56 3.42 3.26
CA VAL A 189 -6.71 3.48 2.08
C VAL A 189 -5.31 3.02 2.47
N ILE A 190 -4.75 2.09 1.70
CA ILE A 190 -3.35 1.66 1.83
C ILE A 190 -2.61 2.19 0.61
N LEU A 191 -1.74 3.16 0.81
CA LEU A 191 -0.81 3.66 -0.19
C LEU A 191 0.34 2.65 -0.33
N CYS A 192 0.49 2.07 -1.51
CA CYS A 192 1.61 1.18 -1.80
C CYS A 192 2.88 2.00 -2.07
N PRO A 193 4.06 1.50 -1.69
CA PRO A 193 5.33 2.20 -1.91
C PRO A 193 5.80 2.07 -3.37
N THR A 194 5.04 2.60 -4.32
CA THR A 194 5.35 2.59 -5.77
C THR A 194 5.75 3.97 -6.29
N LEU A 195 5.21 5.03 -5.68
CA LEU A 195 5.58 6.39 -6.00
C LEU A 195 7.01 6.70 -5.59
N ALA A 196 7.88 6.84 -6.58
CA ALA A 196 9.24 7.29 -6.35
C ALA A 196 9.26 8.79 -6.01
N ILE A 197 9.82 9.13 -4.86
CA ILE A 197 10.14 10.50 -4.48
C ILE A 197 11.52 10.83 -5.08
N LYS A 198 11.58 11.91 -5.86
CA LYS A 198 12.85 12.39 -6.43
C LYS A 198 13.74 12.90 -5.31
N TYR A 199 15.03 12.61 -5.40
CA TYR A 199 16.02 13.03 -4.43
C TYR A 199 17.34 13.38 -5.10
N GLU A 200 18.11 14.21 -4.41
CA GLU A 200 19.50 14.51 -4.72
C GLU A 200 20.38 14.00 -3.59
N LEU A 201 21.63 13.65 -3.92
CA LEU A 201 22.62 13.25 -2.93
C LEU A 201 23.41 14.50 -2.50
N ASP A 202 23.75 14.59 -1.22
CA ASP A 202 24.69 15.59 -0.74
C ASP A 202 26.13 15.32 -1.26
N ILE A 203 27.06 16.22 -0.94
CA ILE A 203 28.49 16.09 -1.32
C ILE A 203 29.17 14.84 -0.76
N HIS A 204 28.55 14.17 0.22
CA HIS A 204 29.02 12.96 0.88
C HIS A 204 28.26 11.70 0.40
N GLY A 205 27.32 11.84 -0.54
CA GLY A 205 26.50 10.74 -1.03
C GLY A 205 25.34 10.35 -0.13
N ASN A 206 24.99 11.16 0.87
CA ASN A 206 23.85 10.91 1.76
C ASN A 206 22.57 11.58 1.24
N ILE A 207 21.43 11.09 1.74
CA ILE A 207 20.10 11.62 1.38
C ILE A 207 19.55 12.40 2.56
N ASN A 208 19.25 13.67 2.32
CA ASN A 208 18.48 14.49 3.23
C ASN A 208 16.99 14.19 3.01
N THR A 209 16.42 13.32 3.84
CA THR A 209 15.02 12.85 3.70
C THR A 209 13.99 13.96 3.88
N LYS A 210 14.27 14.95 4.74
CA LYS A 210 13.41 16.12 4.90
C LYS A 210 13.39 17.00 3.65
N GLU A 211 14.55 17.40 3.18
CA GLU A 211 14.68 18.19 1.95
C GLU A 211 14.09 17.46 0.73
N MET A 212 14.27 16.14 0.66
CA MET A 212 13.64 15.29 -0.35
C MET A 212 12.10 15.42 -0.33
N LEU A 213 11.48 15.44 0.86
CA LEU A 213 10.03 15.60 1.00
C LEU A 213 9.58 17.04 0.72
N GLU A 214 10.38 18.05 1.08
CA GLU A 214 10.10 19.46 0.77
C GLU A 214 10.13 19.72 -0.73
N ASN A 215 11.09 19.12 -1.43
CA ASN A 215 11.26 19.24 -2.89
C ASN A 215 10.31 18.34 -3.68
N ALA A 216 9.69 17.35 -3.03
CA ALA A 216 8.71 16.49 -3.68
C ALA A 216 7.49 17.30 -4.13
N LYS A 217 7.06 17.07 -5.38
CA LYS A 217 5.95 17.81 -5.99
C LYS A 217 4.68 17.65 -5.16
N LYS A 218 4.12 18.75 -4.65
CA LYS A 218 2.83 18.75 -3.97
C LYS A 218 1.72 18.39 -4.95
N ILE A 219 0.79 17.53 -4.52
CA ILE A 219 -0.37 17.17 -5.33
C ILE A 219 -1.45 18.23 -5.15
N ASN A 220 -1.72 18.99 -6.19
CA ASN A 220 -2.89 19.85 -6.25
C ASN A 220 -4.12 18.98 -6.50
N HIS A 221 -4.95 18.84 -5.49
CA HIS A 221 -6.18 18.04 -5.54
C HIS A 221 -7.44 18.89 -5.64
N ASP A 222 -7.35 20.21 -5.45
CA ASP A 222 -8.50 21.11 -5.43
C ASP A 222 -8.71 21.82 -6.77
N GLY A 223 -9.93 21.77 -7.31
CA GLY A 223 -10.34 22.53 -8.49
C GLY A 223 -9.80 22.05 -9.85
N VAL A 224 -8.99 20.99 -9.88
CA VAL A 224 -8.41 20.41 -11.10
C VAL A 224 -9.17 19.13 -11.48
N ASN A 225 -9.40 18.91 -12.78
CA ASN A 225 -10.00 17.65 -13.28
C ASN A 225 -9.07 16.46 -12.94
N LEU A 226 -9.63 15.31 -12.57
CA LEU A 226 -8.89 14.10 -12.23
C LEU A 226 -7.86 13.70 -13.31
N ASP A 227 -8.24 13.72 -14.58
CA ASP A 227 -7.34 13.30 -15.67
C ASP A 227 -6.17 14.30 -15.84
N GLU A 228 -6.40 15.58 -15.59
CA GLU A 228 -5.37 16.63 -15.57
C GLU A 228 -4.45 16.47 -14.35
N ALA A 229 -5.00 16.17 -13.16
CA ALA A 229 -4.22 15.90 -11.96
C ALA A 229 -3.30 14.69 -12.13
N LEU A 230 -3.79 13.62 -12.78
CA LEU A 230 -3.00 12.41 -13.08
C LEU A 230 -1.92 12.67 -14.14
N SER A 231 -2.27 13.37 -15.21
CA SER A 231 -1.30 13.76 -16.25
C SER A 231 -0.16 14.62 -15.68
N ASN A 232 -0.47 15.44 -14.67
CA ASN A 232 0.52 16.25 -13.97
C ASN A 232 1.35 15.49 -12.93
N LEU A 233 1.01 14.25 -12.57
CA LEU A 233 1.70 13.50 -11.51
C LEU A 233 3.15 13.16 -11.88
N ASN A 234 3.41 12.87 -13.16
CA ASN A 234 4.72 12.48 -13.69
C ASN A 234 5.45 11.41 -12.85
N SER A 235 4.70 10.51 -12.21
CA SER A 235 5.21 9.40 -11.40
C SER A 235 4.16 8.30 -11.28
N ASN A 236 4.61 7.06 -11.06
CA ASN A 236 3.71 5.92 -10.84
C ASN A 236 3.04 6.04 -9.46
N MET A 237 1.83 5.54 -9.32
CA MET A 237 1.11 5.54 -8.05
C MET A 237 0.25 4.30 -7.96
N SER A 238 0.28 3.61 -6.82
CA SER A 238 -0.66 2.53 -6.57
C SER A 238 -1.12 2.47 -5.13
N GLY A 239 -2.28 1.88 -4.92
CA GLY A 239 -2.85 1.73 -3.59
C GLY A 239 -4.10 0.87 -3.59
N ILE A 240 -4.55 0.54 -2.37
CA ILE A 240 -5.70 -0.31 -2.12
C ILE A 240 -6.70 0.47 -1.28
N ILE A 241 -7.95 0.50 -1.71
CA ILE A 241 -9.09 1.01 -0.95
C ILE A 241 -9.85 -0.20 -0.40
N ILE A 242 -10.01 -0.25 0.92
CA ILE A 242 -10.76 -1.29 1.64
C ILE A 242 -11.98 -0.63 2.25
N LYS A 243 -13.17 -0.99 1.76
CA LYS A 243 -14.44 -0.38 2.14
C LYS A 243 -15.43 -1.44 2.59
N LYS A 244 -16.03 -1.28 3.78
CA LYS A 244 -17.24 -2.02 4.12
C LYS A 244 -18.36 -1.60 3.18
N ALA A 245 -19.01 -2.57 2.57
CA ALA A 245 -20.09 -2.41 1.61
C ALA A 245 -21.38 -3.04 2.15
N ASP A 246 -22.48 -2.83 1.45
CA ASP A 246 -23.78 -3.39 1.81
C ASP A 246 -23.74 -4.94 1.82
N ASN A 247 -24.77 -5.55 2.40
CA ASN A 247 -24.92 -7.00 2.49
C ASN A 247 -23.77 -7.71 3.22
N ASP A 248 -23.22 -7.05 4.25
CA ASP A 248 -22.12 -7.59 5.06
C ASP A 248 -20.89 -7.94 4.20
N MET A 249 -20.59 -7.13 3.18
CA MET A 249 -19.44 -7.35 2.29
C MET A 249 -18.30 -6.36 2.55
N ILE A 250 -17.09 -6.75 2.14
CA ILE A 250 -15.93 -5.86 2.09
C ILE A 250 -15.45 -5.79 0.65
N ASN A 251 -15.36 -4.57 0.14
CA ASN A 251 -14.82 -4.26 -1.17
C ASN A 251 -13.34 -3.91 -1.03
N ILE A 252 -12.50 -4.58 -1.80
CA ILE A 252 -11.09 -4.27 -2.00
C ILE A 252 -10.92 -3.76 -3.43
N THR A 253 -10.49 -2.52 -3.58
CA THR A 253 -10.20 -1.92 -4.88
C THR A 253 -8.72 -1.57 -4.92
N TYR A 254 -7.96 -2.27 -5.74
CA TYR A 254 -6.59 -1.90 -6.08
C TYR A 254 -6.56 -1.02 -7.32
N ILE A 255 -5.74 0.02 -7.26
CA ILE A 255 -5.51 0.96 -8.35
C ILE A 255 -4.01 1.01 -8.61
N ASN A 256 -3.63 0.91 -9.88
CA ASN A 256 -2.27 1.00 -10.35
C ASN A 256 -2.22 2.00 -11.51
N PHE A 257 -1.67 3.18 -11.25
CA PHE A 257 -1.40 4.20 -12.25
C PHE A 257 0.08 4.15 -12.61
N PHE A 258 0.37 3.99 -13.90
CA PHE A 258 1.74 3.97 -14.40
C PHE A 258 1.86 4.74 -15.70
N LEU A 259 3.01 5.39 -15.86
CA LEU A 259 3.36 6.09 -17.09
C LEU A 259 3.69 5.08 -18.20
N ASN A 260 3.20 5.33 -19.41
CA ASN A 260 3.41 4.43 -20.55
C ASN A 260 4.55 4.87 -21.49
N TYR A 261 5.34 5.87 -21.08
CA TYR A 261 6.50 6.35 -21.85
C TYR A 261 7.51 5.22 -22.12
N ASP A 262 7.79 4.99 -23.40
CA ASP A 262 8.88 4.15 -23.94
C ASP A 262 8.94 2.67 -23.50
N ARG A 263 7.87 2.10 -22.91
CA ARG A 263 7.79 0.68 -22.48
C ARG A 263 9.11 0.16 -21.88
N ASN A 264 9.71 0.93 -20.99
CA ASN A 264 11.01 0.62 -20.42
C ASN A 264 10.89 -0.43 -19.28
N ILE A 265 12.00 -0.77 -18.62
CA ILE A 265 11.99 -1.76 -17.53
C ILE A 265 11.12 -1.35 -16.33
N ASP A 266 10.94 -0.05 -16.06
CA ASP A 266 10.05 0.40 -14.97
C ASP A 266 8.60 0.08 -15.33
N TYR A 267 8.19 0.30 -16.59
CA TYR A 267 6.85 -0.06 -17.08
C TYR A 267 6.54 -1.55 -16.87
N TYR A 268 7.44 -2.45 -17.29
CA TYR A 268 7.24 -3.89 -17.09
C TYR A 268 7.23 -4.31 -15.62
N ASN A 269 8.03 -3.64 -14.78
CA ASN A 269 8.05 -3.89 -13.35
C ASN A 269 6.73 -3.48 -12.67
N GLU A 270 6.12 -2.37 -13.09
CA GLU A 270 4.80 -1.96 -12.59
C GLU A 270 3.69 -2.91 -13.01
N LEU A 271 3.68 -3.36 -14.28
CA LEU A 271 2.72 -4.37 -14.74
C LEU A 271 2.84 -5.68 -13.95
N LYS A 272 4.07 -6.13 -13.71
CA LYS A 272 4.34 -7.34 -12.91
C LYS A 272 3.87 -7.17 -11.46
N GLN A 273 4.11 -6.00 -10.87
CA GLN A 273 3.60 -5.68 -9.53
C GLN A 273 2.07 -5.65 -9.53
N GLY A 274 1.43 -5.01 -10.50
CA GLY A 274 -0.03 -4.96 -10.66
C GLY A 274 -0.65 -6.36 -10.75
N ALA A 275 -0.11 -7.23 -11.60
CA ALA A 275 -0.55 -8.61 -11.73
C ALA A 275 -0.38 -9.41 -10.43
N TYR A 276 0.73 -9.21 -9.71
CA TYR A 276 0.95 -9.85 -8.41
C TYR A 276 -0.08 -9.39 -7.35
N MET A 277 -0.41 -8.09 -7.35
CA MET A 277 -1.40 -7.51 -6.45
C MET A 277 -2.80 -8.03 -6.76
N ALA A 278 -3.20 -8.05 -8.02
CA ALA A 278 -4.45 -8.64 -8.48
C ALA A 278 -4.58 -10.11 -8.04
N LYS A 279 -3.54 -10.92 -8.24
CA LYS A 279 -3.50 -12.32 -7.79
C LYS A 279 -3.65 -12.45 -6.28
N SER A 280 -3.04 -11.53 -5.52
CA SER A 280 -3.11 -11.52 -4.05
C SER A 280 -4.52 -11.17 -3.56
N ILE A 281 -5.18 -10.21 -4.19
CA ILE A 281 -6.57 -9.84 -3.87
C ILE A 281 -7.52 -10.98 -4.24
N LEU A 282 -7.36 -11.56 -5.44
CA LEU A 282 -8.14 -12.70 -5.90
C LEU A 282 -8.08 -13.85 -4.88
N HIS A 283 -6.88 -14.13 -4.36
CA HIS A 283 -6.67 -15.16 -3.36
C HIS A 283 -7.38 -14.87 -2.03
N ILE A 284 -7.37 -13.61 -1.54
CA ILE A 284 -8.11 -13.24 -0.31
C ILE A 284 -9.61 -13.28 -0.57
N ALA A 285 -10.10 -12.77 -1.70
CA ALA A 285 -11.51 -12.80 -2.08
C ALA A 285 -12.06 -14.23 -2.10
N PHE A 286 -11.35 -15.17 -2.73
CA PHE A 286 -11.75 -16.58 -2.71
C PHE A 286 -11.67 -17.19 -1.31
N ARG A 287 -10.59 -16.99 -0.54
CA ARG A 287 -10.49 -17.56 0.81
C ARG A 287 -11.50 -16.98 1.79
N GLY A 288 -11.83 -15.69 1.67
CA GLY A 288 -12.84 -15.01 2.47
C GLY A 288 -14.27 -15.36 2.06
N GLY A 289 -14.47 -15.78 0.81
CA GLY A 289 -15.75 -16.30 0.31
C GLY A 289 -16.03 -17.77 0.65
N GLN A 290 -15.01 -18.56 1.00
CA GLN A 290 -15.16 -19.99 1.32
C GLN A 290 -15.37 -20.23 2.82
N ASN A 291 -16.56 -20.72 3.16
CA ASN A 291 -16.83 -21.39 4.42
C ASN A 291 -15.86 -22.59 4.52
N LYS A 292 -14.99 -22.62 5.53
CA LYS A 292 -13.82 -23.54 5.64
C LYS A 292 -14.14 -25.04 5.64
N SER A 293 -15.39 -25.45 5.44
CA SER A 293 -15.87 -26.83 5.57
C SER A 293 -15.98 -27.61 4.24
N LYS A 294 -15.69 -27.05 3.07
CA LYS A 294 -15.74 -27.78 1.78
C LYS A 294 -14.58 -27.39 0.85
N HIS A 295 -13.83 -28.41 0.39
CA HIS A 295 -12.58 -28.40 -0.41
C HIS A 295 -12.59 -27.47 -1.66
N THR A 296 -11.48 -27.05 -2.31
CA THR A 296 -10.28 -27.77 -2.84
C THR A 296 -9.11 -26.79 -3.09
N SER A 297 -7.87 -27.27 -3.15
CA SER A 297 -6.62 -26.50 -3.31
C SER A 297 -6.57 -25.62 -4.57
N ILE A 298 -6.13 -24.37 -4.40
CA ILE A 298 -5.97 -23.31 -5.43
C ILE A 298 -5.01 -23.71 -6.58
N ARG A 299 -4.19 -24.76 -6.41
CA ARG A 299 -3.31 -25.27 -7.47
C ARG A 299 -4.05 -25.74 -8.72
N SER A 300 -5.34 -26.06 -8.65
CA SER A 300 -6.11 -26.47 -9.84
C SER A 300 -6.57 -25.32 -10.75
N LEU A 301 -6.41 -24.06 -10.32
CA LEU A 301 -6.90 -22.87 -11.05
C LEU A 301 -5.79 -22.07 -11.76
N LEU A 302 -4.53 -22.49 -11.63
CA LEU A 302 -3.36 -21.76 -12.14
C LEU A 302 -2.71 -22.40 -13.38
N ASN A 303 -3.39 -23.34 -14.05
CA ASN A 303 -2.96 -23.82 -15.36
C ASN A 303 -3.68 -23.04 -16.46
N LEU A 304 -3.15 -21.85 -16.78
CA LEU A 304 -3.26 -21.15 -18.05
C LEU A 304 -1.92 -20.49 -18.35
#